data_AF-A0A9J6QXY3-F1
#
_entry.id   AF-A0A9J6QXY3-F1
#
_cell.length_a   1.000
_cell.length_b   1.000
_cell.length_c   1.000
_cell.angle_alpha   90.00
_cell.angle_beta   90.00
_cell.angle_gamma   90.00
#
_symmetry.space_group_name_H-M   'P 1'
#
loop_
_entity.id
_entity.type
_entity.pdbx_description
1 polymer ?
#
loop_
_entity_poly.entity_id
_entity_poly.type
_entity_poly.pdbx_seq_one_letter_code
_entity_poly.pdbx_strand_id
1 'polypeptide(L)'
;MKKGKGIRIAYSLLIVCFLFAQMTTMAFAESQGGSEKASTAEQQKTERTQDKSSRQADSKEVGYYTIEYIVDPAYDHYYVLKQSGSRSYTMKKKTTEKITSFGVWLLAKNQTGNGDMNVKMTLLNTAHGKWGQKDVRFAPGDAIDVHKNNQAFVNYSNGFGFTNFDADSTIRIMVSPYNPPVETALHSIEFRVSPRGGGKLTGKTYFEDIAHGTLFGDVVTKLPGADPDPGYQFAGWDPVKGLPAADSKVEGNLHIEAEFEETEAAIRYRSSDETAGTVDREAESVKAVSGSTKGVAASANSGFRFINWTDESGKEVSKEAGFNPQKNDDSVYETQTYTAHFEEEVEQFYKGEENTSSTQQQQSSAGERQQNEYVKKGAAGNTAESAVQTRANRNASVNTNTADAAVGSADSQDKTAPAAVSIQDSQVPMAAGISKESGWAFLNLIFAVLAALMSVYVLAGKKQSKGMFKAGSAFAAICAIMIFILTAEMNLPMILADPWTALIGLLTLLEAVITGLAIKDAARKKGN
;
A
#
# COMPACT_ATOMS: atom_id res chain seq x y z
N MET A 1 11.53 -9.14 4.69
CA MET A 1 11.74 -7.80 5.29
C MET A 1 12.77 -7.70 6.45
N LYS A 2 13.22 -8.77 7.13
CA LYS A 2 14.03 -8.62 8.38
C LYS A 2 15.39 -7.88 8.23
N LYS A 3 16.15 -8.06 7.14
CA LYS A 3 17.52 -7.51 6.97
C LYS A 3 17.62 -5.97 7.14
N GLY A 4 16.56 -5.20 6.87
CA GLY A 4 16.60 -3.73 6.89
C GLY A 4 16.62 -3.05 8.26
N LYS A 5 16.16 -3.72 9.34
CA LYS A 5 16.09 -3.08 10.68
C LYS A 5 17.41 -3.12 11.45
N GLY A 6 18.14 -4.24 11.42
CA GLY A 6 19.44 -4.37 12.11
C GLY A 6 20.47 -3.39 11.58
N ILE A 7 20.58 -3.25 10.25
CA ILE A 7 21.50 -2.32 9.58
C ILE A 7 21.29 -0.87 10.05
N ARG A 8 20.03 -0.40 10.15
CA ARG A 8 19.73 0.96 10.61
C ARG A 8 20.14 1.20 12.07
N ILE A 9 19.93 0.22 12.95
CA ILE A 9 20.34 0.29 14.36
C ILE A 9 21.87 0.34 14.48
N ALA A 10 22.59 -0.49 13.70
CA ALA A 10 24.04 -0.49 13.66
C ALA A 10 24.62 0.87 13.18
N TYR A 11 24.06 1.48 12.13
CA TYR A 11 24.48 2.81 11.69
C TYR A 11 24.25 3.90 12.76
N SER A 12 23.11 3.90 13.45
CA SER A 12 22.86 4.87 14.53
C SER A 12 23.84 4.72 15.70
N LEU A 13 24.16 3.48 16.11
CA LEU A 13 25.18 3.21 17.13
C LEU A 13 26.60 3.59 16.67
N LEU A 14 26.96 3.32 15.42
CA LEU A 14 28.26 3.72 14.84
C LEU A 14 28.45 5.23 14.84
N ILE A 15 27.43 6.01 14.47
CA ILE A 15 27.47 7.48 14.53
C ILE A 15 27.72 7.96 15.97
N VAL A 16 27.08 7.33 16.96
CA VAL A 16 27.31 7.65 18.38
C VAL A 16 28.72 7.26 18.83
N CYS A 17 29.21 6.05 18.53
CA CYS A 17 30.57 5.64 18.91
C CYS A 17 31.64 6.54 18.24
N PHE A 18 31.43 6.98 16.99
CA PHE A 18 32.34 7.88 16.27
C PHE A 18 32.35 9.30 16.85
N LEU A 19 31.18 9.88 17.16
CA LEU A 19 31.08 11.20 17.80
C LEU A 19 31.70 11.21 19.21
N PHE A 20 31.56 10.11 19.96
CA PHE A 20 32.17 9.98 21.29
C PHE A 20 33.71 9.89 21.20
N ALA A 21 34.23 9.16 20.21
CA ALA A 21 35.67 9.12 19.92
C ALA A 21 36.22 10.50 19.55
N GLN A 22 35.54 11.24 18.66
CA GLN A 22 35.88 12.63 18.30
C GLN A 22 35.98 13.53 19.55
N MET A 23 34.99 13.51 20.45
CA MET A 23 35.03 14.27 21.70
C MET A 23 36.25 13.91 22.57
N THR A 24 36.57 12.63 22.73
CA THR A 24 37.76 12.24 23.52
C THR A 24 39.10 12.68 22.90
N THR A 25 39.17 12.84 21.58
CA THR A 25 40.35 13.41 20.91
C THR A 25 40.45 14.94 21.04
N MET A 26 39.33 15.66 20.95
CA MET A 26 39.31 17.12 21.14
C MET A 26 39.71 17.52 22.57
N ALA A 27 39.18 16.82 23.59
CA ALA A 27 39.55 17.05 24.99
C ALA A 27 41.03 16.75 25.32
N PHE A 28 41.76 16.03 24.45
CA PHE A 28 43.21 15.87 24.57
C PHE A 28 43.98 17.06 23.98
N ALA A 29 43.49 17.67 22.91
CA ALA A 29 44.07 18.87 22.32
C ALA A 29 43.98 20.08 23.27
N GLU A 30 42.80 20.30 23.86
CA GLU A 30 42.60 21.36 24.88
C GLU A 30 43.50 21.14 26.11
N SER A 31 43.76 19.88 26.49
CA SER A 31 44.66 19.53 27.61
C SER A 31 46.15 19.86 27.38
N GLN A 32 46.55 20.39 26.21
CA GLN A 32 47.91 20.89 25.95
C GLN A 32 48.01 22.42 26.06
N GLY A 33 46.90 23.16 25.98
CA GLY A 33 46.87 24.63 25.94
C GLY A 33 46.48 25.26 27.28
N GLY A 34 47.31 25.12 28.31
CA GLY A 34 46.93 25.52 29.68
C GLY A 34 48.09 25.89 30.60
N SER A 35 48.82 26.96 30.26
CA SER A 35 49.87 27.52 31.12
C SER A 35 49.81 29.03 31.20
N GLU A 36 49.06 29.57 32.18
CA GLU A 36 49.58 30.59 33.11
C GLU A 36 48.62 30.93 34.27
N LYS A 37 49.21 31.39 35.38
CA LYS A 37 48.65 32.30 36.41
C LYS A 37 47.36 31.85 37.13
N ALA A 38 47.54 30.91 38.05
CA ALA A 38 46.70 30.81 39.26
C ALA A 38 47.29 31.67 40.40
N SER A 39 46.78 32.89 40.57
CA SER A 39 46.96 33.76 41.75
C SER A 39 45.97 34.92 41.66
N THR A 40 45.22 35.35 42.67
CA THR A 40 45.21 34.99 44.10
C THR A 40 43.76 34.95 44.59
N ALA A 41 43.37 33.91 45.32
CA ALA A 41 41.99 33.74 45.79
C ALA A 41 41.90 33.78 47.33
N GLU A 42 42.14 34.95 47.94
CA GLU A 42 41.64 35.28 49.29
C GLU A 42 41.83 36.77 49.63
N GLN A 43 40.74 37.55 49.61
CA GLN A 43 40.35 38.57 50.61
C GLN A 43 39.05 39.29 50.20
N GLN A 44 38.45 40.02 51.16
CA GLN A 44 37.25 40.87 51.00
C GLN A 44 35.96 40.19 50.52
N LYS A 45 35.48 39.28 51.37
CA LYS A 45 34.06 39.27 51.76
C LYS A 45 33.70 40.63 52.39
N THR A 46 32.47 41.13 52.16
CA THR A 46 31.82 42.29 52.83
C THR A 46 31.86 43.65 52.12
N GLU A 47 31.19 43.79 50.97
CA GLU A 47 30.44 44.97 50.49
C GLU A 47 29.66 44.53 49.22
N ARG A 48 28.41 44.95 48.91
CA ARG A 48 27.45 45.85 49.56
C ARG A 48 26.05 45.22 49.62
N THR A 49 25.29 45.51 50.68
CA THR A 49 23.83 45.29 50.68
C THR A 49 23.14 46.54 50.11
N GLN A 50 23.27 46.78 48.79
CA GLN A 50 22.59 47.93 48.16
C GLN A 50 22.37 47.83 46.64
N ASP A 51 21.72 46.76 46.17
CA ASP A 51 20.62 46.94 45.22
C ASP A 51 19.56 45.84 45.43
N LYS A 52 18.43 46.24 46.02
CA LYS A 52 17.28 45.38 46.24
C LYS A 52 16.01 46.00 45.63
N SER A 53 16.14 46.66 44.47
CA SER A 53 15.03 47.42 43.87
C SER A 53 14.94 47.43 42.33
N SER A 54 15.30 46.37 41.60
CA SER A 54 14.95 46.27 40.16
C SER A 54 14.97 44.86 39.52
N ARG A 55 14.57 43.79 40.23
CA ARG A 55 14.19 42.51 39.57
C ARG A 55 12.82 42.05 40.00
N GLN A 56 11.82 42.62 39.33
CA GLN A 56 10.46 42.13 39.24
C GLN A 56 10.50 40.63 38.90
N ALA A 57 9.90 39.81 39.75
CA ALA A 57 9.76 38.38 39.49
C ALA A 57 8.74 38.21 38.36
N ASP A 58 9.23 38.04 37.13
CA ASP A 58 8.42 37.71 35.96
C ASP A 58 7.82 36.31 36.16
N SER A 59 6.67 36.26 36.82
CA SER A 59 5.94 35.04 37.14
C SER A 59 5.27 34.51 35.89
N LYS A 60 6.07 33.88 35.00
CA LYS A 60 5.60 33.20 33.80
C LYS A 60 4.33 32.42 34.08
N GLU A 61 3.24 32.87 33.47
CA GLU A 61 1.92 32.33 33.69
C GLU A 61 1.89 30.84 33.32
N VAL A 62 1.69 30.00 34.34
CA VAL A 62 1.84 28.55 34.17
C VAL A 62 0.54 27.99 33.61
N GLY A 63 0.44 28.02 32.28
CA GLY A 63 -0.67 27.39 31.56
C GLY A 63 -0.82 25.91 31.88
N TYR A 64 -2.03 25.40 31.71
CA TYR A 64 -2.38 24.00 31.91
C TYR A 64 -2.93 23.39 30.62
N TYR A 65 -2.79 22.08 30.44
CA TYR A 65 -3.54 21.28 29.48
C TYR A 65 -4.31 20.18 30.23
N THR A 66 -5.31 19.62 29.57
CA THR A 66 -6.16 18.55 30.10
C THR A 66 -5.87 17.25 29.37
N ILE A 67 -5.82 16.13 30.09
CA ILE A 67 -5.80 14.78 29.50
C ILE A 67 -7.09 14.08 29.92
N GLU A 68 -7.87 13.64 28.95
CA GLU A 68 -9.12 12.90 29.11
C GLU A 68 -8.90 11.46 28.64
N TYR A 69 -8.83 10.54 29.60
CA TYR A 69 -8.76 9.10 29.34
C TYR A 69 -10.18 8.53 29.26
N ILE A 70 -10.43 7.72 28.24
CA ILE A 70 -11.74 7.11 27.96
C ILE A 70 -11.49 5.61 27.75
N VAL A 71 -12.23 4.74 28.44
CA VAL A 71 -12.23 3.31 28.13
C VAL A 71 -12.78 3.14 26.72
N ASP A 72 -12.07 2.35 25.91
CA ASP A 72 -12.51 1.98 24.56
C ASP A 72 -13.96 1.44 24.61
N PRO A 73 -14.92 2.03 23.85
CA PRO A 73 -16.35 1.66 23.93
C PRO A 73 -16.63 0.17 23.75
N ALA A 74 -15.83 -0.53 22.94
CA ALA A 74 -15.94 -1.99 22.76
C ALA A 74 -15.71 -2.79 24.07
N TYR A 75 -15.11 -2.15 25.08
CA TYR A 75 -14.68 -2.74 26.34
C TYR A 75 -15.27 -2.03 27.58
N ASP A 76 -16.01 -0.92 27.42
CA ASP A 76 -16.58 -0.11 28.53
C ASP A 76 -17.63 -0.89 29.35
N HIS A 77 -18.22 -1.94 28.79
CA HIS A 77 -19.12 -2.84 29.50
C HIS A 77 -18.36 -3.73 30.51
N TYR A 78 -17.16 -4.19 30.17
CA TYR A 78 -16.36 -5.12 30.99
C TYR A 78 -15.43 -4.41 31.98
N TYR A 79 -14.91 -3.23 31.61
CA TYR A 79 -13.84 -2.55 32.35
C TYR A 79 -14.17 -1.11 32.74
N VAL A 80 -13.44 -0.62 33.74
CA VAL A 80 -13.41 0.79 34.16
C VAL A 80 -11.96 1.23 34.36
N LEU A 81 -11.69 2.53 34.38
CA LEU A 81 -10.38 3.04 34.76
C LEU A 81 -10.19 2.91 36.26
N LYS A 82 -9.11 2.26 36.69
CA LYS A 82 -8.75 2.01 38.10
C LYS A 82 -8.66 3.31 38.93
N GLN A 83 -8.43 4.44 38.25
CA GLN A 83 -8.27 5.79 38.82
C GLN A 83 -9.60 6.46 39.20
N SER A 84 -10.72 6.05 38.60
CA SER A 84 -12.04 6.70 38.79
C SER A 84 -13.19 5.73 39.06
N GLY A 85 -12.97 4.41 38.94
CA GLY A 85 -14.04 3.41 38.96
C GLY A 85 -15.06 3.59 37.82
N SER A 86 -14.74 4.42 36.82
CA SER A 86 -15.65 4.90 35.78
C SER A 86 -15.07 4.70 34.38
N ARG A 87 -15.90 4.82 33.34
CA ARG A 87 -15.46 4.71 31.93
C ARG A 87 -14.59 5.86 31.44
N SER A 88 -14.41 6.92 32.22
CA SER A 88 -13.48 8.01 31.92
C SER A 88 -12.79 8.54 33.17
N TYR A 89 -11.65 9.20 32.97
CA TYR A 89 -10.85 9.85 33.99
C TYR A 89 -10.12 11.04 33.37
N THR A 90 -10.20 12.20 34.04
CA THR A 90 -9.65 13.46 33.52
C THR A 90 -8.65 14.04 34.49
N MET A 91 -7.45 14.38 34.00
CA MET A 91 -6.42 15.05 34.79
C MET A 91 -5.97 16.36 34.13
N LYS A 92 -5.62 17.36 34.94
CA LYS A 92 -4.96 18.59 34.47
C LYS A 92 -3.47 18.52 34.73
N LYS A 93 -2.67 19.09 33.82
CA LYS A 93 -1.21 19.07 33.87
C LYS A 93 -0.63 20.40 33.39
N LYS A 94 0.48 20.85 33.95
CA LYS A 94 1.11 22.13 33.56
C LYS A 94 1.79 21.98 32.21
N THR A 95 1.76 23.00 31.35
CA THR A 95 2.46 23.00 30.04
C THR A 95 3.98 22.82 30.18
N THR A 96 4.55 23.07 31.36
CA THR A 96 5.95 22.79 31.71
C THR A 96 6.24 21.32 32.06
N GLU A 97 5.22 20.52 32.37
CA GLU A 97 5.37 19.12 32.82
C GLU A 97 5.14 18.12 31.67
N LYS A 98 6.16 17.29 31.40
CA LYS A 98 6.12 16.25 30.36
C LYS A 98 5.29 15.03 30.79
N ILE A 99 4.69 14.35 29.82
CA ILE A 99 4.02 13.05 30.05
C ILE A 99 5.09 11.96 30.15
N THR A 100 5.47 11.62 31.39
CA THR A 100 6.51 10.61 31.68
C THR A 100 5.95 9.18 31.85
N SER A 101 4.67 9.09 32.21
CA SER A 101 3.87 7.87 32.25
C SER A 101 2.40 8.27 32.04
N PHE A 102 1.56 7.34 31.61
CA PHE A 102 0.11 7.58 31.51
C PHE A 102 -0.60 7.39 32.87
N GLY A 103 -0.08 6.52 33.74
CA GLY A 103 -0.61 6.30 35.10
C GLY A 103 -2.00 5.66 35.19
N VAL A 104 -2.64 5.37 34.04
CA VAL A 104 -3.97 4.76 33.93
C VAL A 104 -3.91 3.26 33.67
N TRP A 105 -4.88 2.54 34.23
CA TRP A 105 -5.01 1.08 34.16
C TRP A 105 -6.48 0.68 34.01
N LEU A 106 -6.77 -0.41 33.31
CA LEU A 106 -8.12 -0.99 33.28
C LEU A 106 -8.31 -1.97 34.44
N LEU A 107 -9.49 -1.93 35.06
CA LEU A 107 -9.97 -2.83 36.11
C LEU A 107 -11.25 -3.52 35.63
N ALA A 108 -11.31 -4.85 35.73
CA ALA A 108 -12.49 -5.63 35.36
C ALA A 108 -13.60 -5.46 36.42
N LYS A 109 -14.82 -5.10 35.99
CA LYS A 109 -15.95 -4.85 36.92
C LYS A 109 -16.32 -6.08 37.76
N ASN A 110 -16.09 -7.28 37.22
CA ASN A 110 -16.48 -8.56 37.82
C ASN A 110 -15.35 -9.28 38.58
N GLN A 111 -14.21 -8.62 38.86
CA GLN A 111 -13.12 -9.22 39.63
C GLN A 111 -12.67 -8.35 40.81
N THR A 112 -12.68 -8.92 42.01
CA THR A 112 -12.08 -8.35 43.23
C THR A 112 -10.55 -8.56 43.32
N GLY A 113 -9.89 -8.78 42.18
CA GLY A 113 -8.44 -8.97 42.08
C GLY A 113 -7.71 -7.65 41.84
N ASN A 114 -6.50 -7.49 42.39
CA ASN A 114 -5.60 -6.37 42.08
C ASN A 114 -4.90 -6.59 40.71
N GLY A 115 -5.68 -6.98 39.70
CA GLY A 115 -5.25 -7.41 38.38
C GLY A 115 -4.91 -6.22 37.49
N ASP A 116 -3.67 -5.74 37.61
CA ASP A 116 -3.14 -4.63 36.81
C ASP A 116 -2.99 -5.03 35.33
N MET A 117 -4.06 -4.84 34.56
CA MET A 117 -4.13 -5.23 33.15
C MET A 117 -3.23 -4.37 32.26
N ASN A 118 -2.67 -5.00 31.23
CA ASN A 118 -2.02 -4.27 30.16
C ASN A 118 -3.01 -3.54 29.26
N VAL A 119 -2.64 -2.31 28.92
CA VAL A 119 -3.48 -1.36 28.18
C VAL A 119 -2.76 -0.88 26.91
N LYS A 120 -3.54 -0.50 25.90
CA LYS A 120 -3.10 0.15 24.67
C LYS A 120 -3.66 1.58 24.65
N MET A 121 -2.81 2.56 24.35
CA MET A 121 -3.14 3.99 24.34
C MET A 121 -3.21 4.53 22.91
N THR A 122 -4.43 4.82 22.44
CA THR A 122 -4.65 5.37 21.09
C THR A 122 -5.17 6.80 21.20
N LEU A 123 -4.61 7.74 20.43
CA LEU A 123 -5.04 9.14 20.47
C LEU A 123 -6.38 9.33 19.72
N LEU A 124 -7.33 10.06 20.31
CA LEU A 124 -8.68 10.26 19.75
C LEU A 124 -8.89 11.62 19.05
N ASN A 125 -8.02 12.60 19.31
CA ASN A 125 -8.09 13.93 18.69
C ASN A 125 -6.68 14.45 18.36
N THR A 126 -6.57 15.41 17.45
CA THR A 126 -5.26 15.97 17.09
C THR A 126 -4.62 16.67 18.29
N ALA A 127 -3.45 16.20 18.73
CA ALA A 127 -2.71 16.82 19.83
C ALA A 127 -1.58 17.70 19.29
N HIS A 128 -1.45 18.90 19.85
CA HIS A 128 -0.53 19.95 19.41
C HIS A 128 0.41 20.38 20.53
N GLY A 129 1.65 20.70 20.18
CA GLY A 129 2.64 21.22 21.12
C GLY A 129 4.04 21.34 20.51
N LYS A 130 5.03 21.59 21.36
CA LYS A 130 6.42 21.85 20.94
C LYS A 130 7.39 20.83 21.54
N TRP A 131 8.26 20.27 20.72
CA TRP A 131 9.44 19.52 21.16
C TRP A 131 10.66 20.43 21.01
N GLY A 132 11.05 21.06 22.12
CA GLY A 132 12.05 22.13 22.09
C GLY A 132 11.51 23.36 21.36
N GLN A 133 12.10 23.70 20.21
CA GLN A 133 11.65 24.79 19.33
C GLN A 133 10.88 24.29 18.09
N LYS A 134 10.71 22.97 17.93
CA LYS A 134 9.98 22.38 16.80
C LYS A 134 8.53 22.15 17.17
N ASP A 135 7.60 22.68 16.37
CA ASP A 135 6.18 22.35 16.46
C ASP A 135 5.95 20.88 16.05
N VAL A 136 5.14 20.16 16.82
CA VAL A 136 4.79 18.76 16.62
C VAL A 136 3.28 18.60 16.66
N ARG A 137 2.75 17.71 15.83
CA ARG A 137 1.33 17.33 15.78
C ARG A 137 1.23 15.81 15.77
N PHE A 138 0.28 15.29 16.53
CA PHE A 138 -0.10 13.87 16.56
C PHE A 138 -1.54 13.74 16.07
N ALA A 139 -1.81 12.75 15.23
CA ALA A 139 -3.10 12.54 14.59
C ALA A 139 -4.02 11.62 15.42
N PRO A 140 -5.35 11.73 15.28
CA PRO A 140 -6.25 10.67 15.73
C PRO A 140 -5.83 9.32 15.13
N GLY A 141 -5.82 8.27 15.96
CA GLY A 141 -5.32 6.95 15.60
C GLY A 141 -3.83 6.71 15.90
N ASP A 142 -3.03 7.74 16.24
CA ASP A 142 -1.63 7.55 16.61
C ASP A 142 -1.48 6.67 17.87
N ALA A 143 -0.60 5.68 17.79
CA ALA A 143 -0.15 4.89 18.93
C ALA A 143 0.87 5.71 19.75
N ILE A 144 0.40 6.21 20.89
CA ILE A 144 1.18 7.10 21.76
C ILE A 144 1.94 6.34 22.86
N ASP A 145 1.85 5.01 22.87
CA ASP A 145 2.57 4.09 23.76
C ASP A 145 3.59 3.18 23.05
N VAL A 146 4.41 2.51 23.84
CA VAL A 146 5.33 1.44 23.46
C VAL A 146 5.36 0.39 24.58
N HIS A 147 5.02 -0.85 24.26
CA HIS A 147 5.02 -1.95 25.22
C HIS A 147 6.42 -2.54 25.42
N LYS A 148 6.78 -2.81 26.67
CA LYS A 148 7.97 -3.58 27.07
C LYS A 148 7.60 -4.44 28.27
N ASN A 149 8.06 -5.70 28.31
CA ASN A 149 7.88 -6.62 29.44
C ASN A 149 6.43 -6.72 29.95
N ASN A 150 5.43 -6.69 29.06
CA ASN A 150 4.01 -6.57 29.42
C ASN A 150 3.73 -5.41 30.40
N GLN A 151 4.17 -4.20 30.01
CA GLN A 151 3.75 -2.90 30.54
C GLN A 151 3.73 -1.86 29.40
N ALA A 152 2.80 -0.90 29.45
CA ALA A 152 2.67 0.18 28.48
C ALA A 152 3.44 1.45 28.94
N PHE A 153 4.42 1.87 28.14
CA PHE A 153 5.21 3.09 28.39
C PHE A 153 4.85 4.19 27.39
N VAL A 154 5.09 5.45 27.74
CA VAL A 154 4.90 6.57 26.81
C VAL A 154 5.87 6.42 25.62
N ASN A 155 5.37 6.66 24.41
CA ASN A 155 6.20 6.65 23.22
C ASN A 155 7.11 7.89 23.23
N TYR A 156 8.41 7.65 23.41
CA TYR A 156 9.45 8.67 23.29
C TYR A 156 10.04 8.71 21.87
N SER A 157 9.77 7.71 21.03
CA SER A 157 10.37 7.58 19.69
C SER A 157 9.60 8.35 18.61
N ASN A 158 8.29 8.54 18.76
CA ASN A 158 7.50 9.51 18.00
C ASN A 158 7.60 10.94 18.57
N GLY A 159 8.29 11.13 19.71
CA GLY A 159 8.45 12.40 20.39
C GLY A 159 7.36 12.75 21.42
N PHE A 160 6.27 11.98 21.53
CA PHE A 160 5.10 12.33 22.37
C PHE A 160 5.46 12.59 23.84
N GLY A 161 6.29 11.71 24.44
CA GLY A 161 6.80 11.89 25.81
C GLY A 161 7.78 13.06 26.02
N PHE A 162 8.20 13.74 24.95
CA PHE A 162 9.06 14.94 25.01
C PHE A 162 8.34 16.24 24.65
N THR A 163 7.12 16.18 24.12
CA THR A 163 6.31 17.33 23.75
C THR A 163 5.81 18.10 24.98
N ASN A 164 5.99 19.41 24.95
CA ASN A 164 5.29 20.36 25.80
C ASN A 164 4.00 20.77 25.05
N PHE A 165 2.85 20.27 25.51
CA PHE A 165 1.55 20.51 24.87
C PHE A 165 1.04 21.93 25.12
N ASP A 166 0.24 22.44 24.19
CA ASP A 166 -0.24 23.84 24.21
C ASP A 166 -1.24 24.09 25.36
N ALA A 167 -1.29 25.32 25.86
CA ALA A 167 -2.20 25.72 26.94
C ALA A 167 -3.68 25.58 26.52
N ASP A 168 -4.52 25.22 27.49
CA ASP A 168 -5.95 24.95 27.39
C ASP A 168 -6.37 23.88 26.36
N SER A 169 -5.38 23.18 25.76
CA SER A 169 -5.62 22.00 24.95
C SER A 169 -6.18 20.84 25.78
N THR A 170 -6.97 19.98 25.13
CA THR A 170 -7.46 18.73 25.70
C THR A 170 -6.97 17.56 24.83
N ILE A 171 -6.27 16.62 25.45
CA ILE A 171 -5.71 15.42 24.82
C ILE A 171 -6.62 14.24 25.18
N ARG A 172 -7.31 13.66 24.20
CA ARG A 172 -8.20 12.52 24.38
C ARG A 172 -7.48 11.21 24.07
N ILE A 173 -7.47 10.29 25.02
CA ILE A 173 -6.76 9.02 24.92
C ILE A 173 -7.74 7.87 25.14
N MET A 174 -7.90 7.03 24.13
CA MET A 174 -8.63 5.77 24.23
C MET A 174 -7.76 4.72 24.91
N VAL A 175 -8.35 4.00 25.87
CA VAL A 175 -7.72 2.97 26.68
C VAL A 175 -8.38 1.63 26.37
N SER A 176 -7.76 0.85 25.49
CA SER A 176 -8.13 -0.53 25.17
C SER A 176 -7.30 -1.51 26.01
N PRO A 177 -7.70 -2.78 26.22
CA PRO A 177 -6.76 -3.81 26.66
C PRO A 177 -5.68 -4.05 25.58
N TYR A 178 -4.45 -4.35 26.00
CA TYR A 178 -3.33 -4.62 25.07
C TYR A 178 -3.47 -5.98 24.38
N ASN A 179 -3.65 -7.01 25.20
CA ASN A 179 -4.13 -8.32 24.79
C ASN A 179 -5.52 -8.46 25.43
N PRO A 180 -6.63 -8.20 24.72
CA PRO A 180 -7.95 -8.58 25.21
C PRO A 180 -7.97 -10.08 25.51
N PRO A 181 -8.61 -10.54 26.60
CA PRO A 181 -9.09 -11.91 26.70
C PRO A 181 -9.89 -12.25 25.44
N VAL A 182 -9.69 -13.44 24.89
CA VAL A 182 -10.28 -13.87 23.61
C VAL A 182 -11.81 -13.65 23.61
N GLU A 183 -12.47 -14.02 24.72
CA GLU A 183 -13.90 -13.84 25.01
C GLU A 183 -14.40 -12.37 25.04
N THR A 184 -13.51 -11.38 24.93
CA THR A 184 -13.84 -9.94 24.95
C THR A 184 -13.50 -9.21 23.65
N ALA A 185 -12.97 -9.89 22.64
CA ALA A 185 -12.85 -9.29 21.31
C ALA A 185 -14.23 -9.09 20.68
N LEU A 186 -14.45 -7.93 20.07
CA LEU A 186 -15.61 -7.68 19.21
C LEU A 186 -15.23 -7.85 17.74
N HIS A 187 -16.18 -8.35 16.95
CA HIS A 187 -16.02 -8.67 15.54
C HIS A 187 -17.13 -8.03 14.70
N SER A 188 -16.90 -8.00 13.39
CA SER A 188 -17.91 -7.60 12.40
C SER A 188 -18.09 -8.65 11.30
N ILE A 189 -19.30 -8.70 10.72
CA ILE A 189 -19.64 -9.46 9.53
C ILE A 189 -20.11 -8.47 8.47
N GLU A 190 -19.47 -8.48 7.30
CA GLU A 190 -19.79 -7.60 6.17
C GLU A 190 -20.10 -8.42 4.92
N PHE A 191 -21.29 -8.19 4.36
CA PHE A 191 -21.75 -8.77 3.10
C PHE A 191 -21.47 -7.81 1.92
N ARG A 192 -20.85 -8.32 0.86
CA ARG A 192 -20.42 -7.57 -0.34
C ARG A 192 -20.96 -8.19 -1.63
N VAL A 193 -20.71 -7.53 -2.77
CA VAL A 193 -21.06 -7.99 -4.13
C VAL A 193 -19.77 -8.24 -4.92
N SER A 194 -19.69 -9.39 -5.57
CA SER A 194 -18.61 -9.77 -6.49
C SER A 194 -19.19 -10.39 -7.79
N PRO A 195 -18.78 -9.93 -9.00
CA PRO A 195 -18.01 -8.73 -9.27
C PRO A 195 -18.83 -7.46 -8.99
N ARG A 196 -18.15 -6.32 -8.78
CA ARG A 196 -18.83 -5.02 -8.65
C ARG A 196 -19.62 -4.70 -9.92
N GLY A 197 -20.94 -4.55 -9.80
CA GLY A 197 -21.85 -4.34 -10.93
C GLY A 197 -22.44 -5.61 -11.54
N GLY A 198 -22.29 -6.77 -10.86
CA GLY A 198 -23.08 -7.97 -11.17
C GLY A 198 -24.42 -8.05 -10.45
N GLY A 199 -24.68 -7.14 -9.50
CA GLY A 199 -25.91 -7.12 -8.71
C GLY A 199 -25.84 -6.20 -7.49
N LYS A 200 -26.87 -6.30 -6.67
CA LYS A 200 -27.11 -5.48 -5.47
C LYS A 200 -27.47 -6.36 -4.27
N LEU A 201 -27.24 -5.84 -3.07
CA LEU A 201 -27.71 -6.45 -1.82
C LEU A 201 -28.84 -5.64 -1.20
N THR A 202 -29.81 -6.34 -0.62
CA THR A 202 -30.99 -5.77 0.05
C THR A 202 -31.09 -6.25 1.50
N GLY A 203 -31.56 -5.38 2.40
CA GLY A 203 -31.61 -5.67 3.84
C GLY A 203 -30.34 -5.26 4.60
N LYS A 204 -30.07 -5.90 5.74
CA LYS A 204 -28.91 -5.58 6.60
C LYS A 204 -27.67 -6.32 6.10
N THR A 205 -26.70 -5.60 5.56
CA THR A 205 -25.45 -6.13 5.00
C THR A 205 -24.23 -6.01 5.93
N TYR A 206 -24.35 -5.29 7.05
CA TYR A 206 -23.25 -5.08 7.98
C TYR A 206 -23.70 -5.30 9.42
N PHE A 207 -22.88 -6.04 10.19
CA PHE A 207 -23.10 -6.39 11.59
C PHE A 207 -21.82 -6.10 12.34
N GLU A 208 -21.92 -5.44 13.50
CA GLU A 208 -20.81 -5.04 14.36
C GLU A 208 -21.13 -5.37 15.83
N ASP A 209 -20.18 -5.10 16.72
CA ASP A 209 -20.24 -5.40 18.16
C ASP A 209 -20.52 -6.88 18.51
N ILE A 210 -20.12 -7.81 17.62
CA ILE A 210 -20.31 -9.25 17.79
C ILE A 210 -19.25 -9.77 18.77
N ALA A 211 -19.67 -10.28 19.94
CA ALA A 211 -18.74 -10.88 20.90
C ALA A 211 -18.10 -12.17 20.34
N HIS A 212 -16.80 -12.35 20.55
CA HIS A 212 -16.06 -13.55 20.15
C HIS A 212 -16.74 -14.83 20.65
N GLY A 213 -16.98 -15.78 19.73
CA GLY A 213 -17.59 -17.06 20.03
C GLY A 213 -19.12 -17.09 19.95
N THR A 214 -19.77 -15.96 19.67
CA THR A 214 -21.20 -15.90 19.31
C THR A 214 -21.46 -16.76 18.06
N LEU A 215 -22.62 -17.42 17.99
CA LEU A 215 -22.98 -18.24 16.85
C LEU A 215 -23.42 -17.36 15.67
N PHE A 216 -23.02 -17.74 14.44
CA PHE A 216 -23.31 -16.98 13.23
C PHE A 216 -24.82 -16.78 13.01
N GLY A 217 -25.64 -17.79 13.32
CA GLY A 217 -27.09 -17.74 13.18
C GLY A 217 -27.81 -16.84 14.20
N ASP A 218 -27.21 -16.62 15.38
CA ASP A 218 -27.75 -15.68 16.38
C ASP A 218 -27.57 -14.21 15.92
N VAL A 219 -26.51 -13.95 15.13
CA VAL A 219 -26.22 -12.62 14.57
C VAL A 219 -26.99 -12.41 13.26
N VAL A 220 -26.87 -13.36 12.32
CA VAL A 220 -27.44 -13.28 10.96
C VAL A 220 -28.72 -14.11 10.89
N THR A 221 -29.72 -13.71 11.67
CA THR A 221 -31.04 -14.37 11.73
C THR A 221 -31.81 -14.34 10.40
N LYS A 222 -31.44 -13.41 9.51
CA LYS A 222 -31.87 -13.36 8.11
C LYS A 222 -30.73 -12.83 7.24
N LEU A 223 -30.45 -13.53 6.15
CA LEU A 223 -29.47 -13.13 5.13
C LEU A 223 -29.95 -11.89 4.34
N PRO A 224 -29.02 -11.10 3.76
CA PRO A 224 -29.38 -10.12 2.74
C PRO A 224 -30.03 -10.82 1.54
N GLY A 225 -30.92 -10.12 0.83
CA GLY A 225 -31.37 -10.57 -0.49
C GLY A 225 -30.33 -10.18 -1.54
N ALA A 226 -29.89 -11.12 -2.36
CA ALA A 226 -29.03 -10.88 -3.52
C ALA A 226 -29.89 -10.71 -4.77
N ASP A 227 -29.74 -9.56 -5.44
CA ASP A 227 -30.59 -9.11 -6.56
C ASP A 227 -29.69 -8.85 -7.77
N PRO A 228 -29.70 -9.70 -8.83
CA PRO A 228 -28.77 -9.59 -9.94
C PRO A 228 -29.06 -8.36 -10.82
N ASP A 229 -28.00 -7.75 -11.34
CA ASP A 229 -28.13 -6.73 -12.39
C ASP A 229 -28.41 -7.41 -13.75
N PRO A 230 -29.01 -6.72 -14.73
CA PRO A 230 -29.28 -7.29 -16.06
C PRO A 230 -28.04 -7.95 -16.67
N GLY A 231 -28.24 -9.13 -17.27
CA GLY A 231 -27.15 -9.95 -17.82
C GLY A 231 -26.34 -10.75 -16.78
N TYR A 232 -26.73 -10.76 -15.51
CA TYR A 232 -26.13 -11.60 -14.47
C TYR A 232 -27.16 -12.53 -13.81
N GLN A 233 -26.65 -13.54 -13.10
CA GLN A 233 -27.39 -14.43 -12.20
C GLN A 233 -26.68 -14.51 -10.85
N PHE A 234 -27.43 -14.67 -9.76
CA PHE A 234 -26.85 -14.93 -8.44
C PHE A 234 -26.38 -16.39 -8.36
N ALA A 235 -25.08 -16.61 -8.15
CA ALA A 235 -24.45 -17.93 -8.14
C ALA A 235 -24.32 -18.51 -6.72
N GLY A 236 -24.04 -17.68 -5.72
CA GLY A 236 -23.89 -18.14 -4.33
C GLY A 236 -23.27 -17.12 -3.39
N TRP A 237 -22.89 -17.58 -2.20
CA TRP A 237 -22.15 -16.81 -1.20
C TRP A 237 -20.76 -17.43 -0.99
N ASP A 238 -19.71 -16.62 -1.04
CA ASP A 238 -18.32 -17.02 -0.78
C ASP A 238 -17.84 -16.44 0.57
N PRO A 239 -17.05 -17.20 1.37
CA PRO A 239 -15.60 -17.11 1.19
C PRO A 239 -14.88 -18.46 0.91
N VAL A 240 -15.61 -19.59 0.87
CA VAL A 240 -15.17 -20.85 0.23
C VAL A 240 -16.37 -21.61 -0.38
N LYS A 241 -17.19 -20.95 -1.20
CA LYS A 241 -18.46 -21.45 -1.81
C LYS A 241 -19.61 -21.76 -0.85
N GLY A 242 -19.66 -21.09 0.30
CA GLY A 242 -20.81 -21.16 1.18
C GLY A 242 -20.78 -20.15 2.32
N LEU A 243 -21.95 -19.98 2.95
CA LEU A 243 -22.10 -19.28 4.23
C LEU A 243 -21.55 -20.14 5.37
N PRO A 244 -21.10 -19.54 6.49
CA PRO A 244 -20.92 -20.28 7.73
C PRO A 244 -22.21 -20.96 8.17
N ALA A 245 -22.10 -22.14 8.80
CA ALA A 245 -23.26 -22.80 9.40
C ALA A 245 -23.78 -21.97 10.59
N ALA A 246 -25.08 -22.06 10.90
CA ALA A 246 -25.72 -21.25 11.92
C ALA A 246 -25.10 -21.42 13.33
N ASP A 247 -24.54 -22.60 13.61
CA ASP A 247 -23.84 -23.00 14.83
C ASP A 247 -22.30 -22.76 14.77
N SER A 248 -21.79 -22.22 13.66
CA SER A 248 -20.38 -21.80 13.57
C SER A 248 -20.11 -20.56 14.44
N LYS A 249 -18.98 -20.55 15.13
CA LYS A 249 -18.57 -19.42 15.98
C LYS A 249 -17.93 -18.29 15.19
N VAL A 250 -18.24 -17.05 15.56
CA VAL A 250 -17.54 -15.86 15.08
C VAL A 250 -16.29 -15.63 15.92
N GLU A 251 -15.13 -16.07 15.42
CA GLU A 251 -13.82 -15.96 16.09
C GLU A 251 -12.91 -14.87 15.48
N GLY A 252 -13.45 -14.08 14.54
CA GLY A 252 -12.76 -13.01 13.83
C GLY A 252 -13.71 -12.22 12.94
N ASN A 253 -13.23 -11.13 12.35
CA ASN A 253 -14.00 -10.36 11.37
C ASN A 253 -14.18 -11.17 10.08
N LEU A 254 -15.39 -11.16 9.53
CA LEU A 254 -15.75 -11.95 8.37
C LEU A 254 -16.23 -11.06 7.22
N HIS A 255 -15.72 -11.33 6.02
CA HIS A 255 -16.26 -10.83 4.77
C HIS A 255 -16.93 -11.98 4.03
N ILE A 256 -18.15 -11.75 3.56
CA ILE A 256 -18.94 -12.71 2.78
C ILE A 256 -19.31 -12.00 1.47
N GLU A 257 -19.01 -12.60 0.33
CA GLU A 257 -19.33 -11.99 -0.97
C GLU A 257 -20.50 -12.74 -1.62
N ALA A 258 -21.50 -12.01 -2.11
CA ALA A 258 -22.47 -12.53 -3.05
C ALA A 258 -21.79 -12.64 -4.42
N GLU A 259 -21.62 -13.85 -4.91
CA GLU A 259 -21.10 -14.13 -6.24
C GLU A 259 -22.22 -14.02 -7.28
N PHE A 260 -21.96 -13.23 -8.33
CA PHE A 260 -22.82 -13.08 -9.48
C PHE A 260 -22.06 -13.50 -10.74
N GLU A 261 -22.63 -14.45 -11.49
CA GLU A 261 -22.10 -14.92 -12.76
C GLU A 261 -22.76 -14.18 -13.92
N GLU A 262 -21.97 -13.84 -14.94
CA GLU A 262 -22.49 -13.26 -16.18
C GLU A 262 -23.19 -14.36 -17.00
N THR A 263 -24.41 -14.10 -17.46
CA THR A 263 -25.18 -15.06 -18.27
C THR A 263 -24.75 -15.04 -19.74
N GLU A 264 -25.13 -16.09 -20.48
CA GLU A 264 -25.02 -16.13 -21.94
C GLU A 264 -26.38 -15.97 -22.61
N ALA A 265 -26.40 -15.19 -23.70
CA ALA A 265 -27.54 -15.00 -24.58
C ALA A 265 -27.34 -15.78 -25.89
N ALA A 266 -28.31 -16.63 -26.22
CA ALA A 266 -28.30 -17.40 -27.46
C ALA A 266 -29.06 -16.65 -28.56
N ILE A 267 -28.31 -15.98 -29.44
CA ILE A 267 -28.88 -15.31 -30.61
C ILE A 267 -29.10 -16.34 -31.72
N ARG A 268 -30.30 -16.38 -32.32
CA ARG A 268 -30.66 -17.28 -33.42
C ARG A 268 -31.05 -16.51 -34.66
N TYR A 269 -30.83 -17.13 -35.82
CA TYR A 269 -31.13 -16.59 -37.13
C TYR A 269 -31.71 -17.69 -38.01
N ARG A 270 -32.68 -17.35 -38.85
CA ARG A 270 -33.29 -18.27 -39.82
C ARG A 270 -33.74 -17.53 -41.06
N SER A 271 -33.91 -18.27 -42.15
CA SER A 271 -34.74 -17.80 -43.25
C SER A 271 -36.23 -17.81 -42.85
N SER A 272 -37.02 -16.99 -43.52
CA SER A 272 -38.48 -17.10 -43.58
C SER A 272 -38.92 -18.24 -44.51
N ASP A 273 -38.16 -18.47 -45.59
CA ASP A 273 -38.34 -19.56 -46.55
C ASP A 273 -36.97 -19.98 -47.09
N GLU A 274 -36.57 -21.22 -46.80
CA GLU A 274 -35.27 -21.79 -47.22
C GLU A 274 -35.15 -21.97 -48.74
N THR A 275 -36.26 -21.98 -49.47
CA THR A 275 -36.28 -21.98 -50.94
C THR A 275 -36.05 -20.59 -51.53
N ALA A 276 -36.42 -19.52 -50.81
CA ALA A 276 -36.20 -18.13 -51.22
C ALA A 276 -34.81 -17.58 -50.84
N GLY A 277 -34.21 -18.08 -49.74
CA GLY A 277 -32.87 -17.68 -49.33
C GLY A 277 -32.36 -18.37 -48.08
N THR A 278 -31.08 -18.17 -47.79
CA THR A 278 -30.34 -18.79 -46.68
C THR A 278 -29.68 -17.74 -45.78
N VAL A 279 -29.32 -18.15 -44.56
CA VAL A 279 -28.46 -17.37 -43.66
C VAL A 279 -27.11 -18.08 -43.53
N ASP A 280 -26.00 -17.34 -43.41
CA ASP A 280 -24.66 -17.94 -43.31
C ASP A 280 -24.39 -18.65 -41.97
N ARG A 281 -25.26 -18.46 -40.98
CA ARG A 281 -25.12 -18.98 -39.62
C ARG A 281 -26.46 -18.99 -38.86
N GLU A 282 -26.82 -20.13 -38.28
CA GLU A 282 -28.10 -20.32 -37.56
C GLU A 282 -28.09 -19.73 -36.13
N ALA A 283 -26.94 -19.65 -35.46
CA ALA A 283 -26.86 -19.16 -34.07
C ALA A 283 -25.47 -18.62 -33.66
N GLU A 284 -25.43 -17.90 -32.54
CA GLU A 284 -24.24 -17.72 -31.70
C GLU A 284 -24.64 -17.62 -30.22
N SER A 285 -23.73 -18.02 -29.31
CA SER A 285 -23.83 -17.66 -27.89
C SER A 285 -22.92 -16.46 -27.63
N VAL A 286 -23.42 -15.45 -26.92
CA VAL A 286 -22.65 -14.28 -26.49
C VAL A 286 -22.84 -14.02 -25.01
N LYS A 287 -21.75 -13.67 -24.33
CA LYS A 287 -21.76 -13.10 -22.97
C LYS A 287 -22.68 -11.88 -22.92
N ALA A 288 -23.64 -11.85 -22.00
CA ALA A 288 -24.73 -10.87 -22.02
C ALA A 288 -24.23 -9.41 -21.91
N VAL A 289 -23.18 -9.17 -21.13
CA VAL A 289 -22.71 -7.82 -20.78
C VAL A 289 -21.36 -7.49 -21.44
N SER A 290 -20.43 -8.45 -21.47
CA SER A 290 -19.07 -8.34 -22.01
C SER A 290 -18.91 -8.91 -23.43
N GLY A 291 -19.94 -9.57 -23.97
CA GLY A 291 -19.88 -10.20 -25.29
C GLY A 291 -19.97 -9.21 -26.45
N SER A 292 -19.81 -9.74 -27.66
CA SER A 292 -20.02 -9.04 -28.93
C SER A 292 -20.39 -10.06 -29.99
N THR A 293 -21.47 -9.81 -30.72
CA THR A 293 -21.93 -10.65 -31.83
C THR A 293 -20.99 -10.55 -33.04
N LYS A 294 -20.91 -11.63 -33.81
CA LYS A 294 -20.13 -11.70 -35.05
C LYS A 294 -20.84 -11.08 -36.26
N GLY A 295 -22.16 -10.93 -36.16
CA GLY A 295 -23.03 -10.58 -37.28
C GLY A 295 -23.31 -11.79 -38.19
N VAL A 296 -24.40 -11.69 -38.94
CA VAL A 296 -24.94 -12.70 -39.86
C VAL A 296 -25.08 -12.09 -41.26
N ALA A 297 -25.05 -12.91 -42.30
CA ALA A 297 -25.37 -12.50 -43.67
C ALA A 297 -26.52 -13.35 -44.23
N ALA A 298 -27.57 -12.68 -44.72
CA ALA A 298 -28.59 -13.28 -45.56
C ALA A 298 -28.14 -13.33 -47.03
N SER A 299 -28.43 -14.42 -47.73
CA SER A 299 -28.20 -14.59 -49.17
C SER A 299 -29.49 -15.06 -49.84
N ALA A 300 -29.96 -14.34 -50.85
CA ALA A 300 -31.15 -14.72 -51.61
C ALA A 300 -30.80 -15.76 -52.69
N ASN A 301 -31.74 -16.67 -52.96
CA ASN A 301 -31.64 -17.62 -54.06
C ASN A 301 -32.00 -16.96 -55.40
N SER A 302 -31.68 -17.61 -56.51
CA SER A 302 -31.96 -17.07 -57.86
C SER A 302 -33.47 -16.88 -58.07
N GLY A 303 -33.87 -15.68 -58.51
CA GLY A 303 -35.27 -15.28 -58.64
C GLY A 303 -35.85 -14.62 -57.38
N PHE A 304 -35.06 -14.43 -56.31
CA PHE A 304 -35.46 -13.76 -55.09
C PHE A 304 -34.48 -12.64 -54.70
N ARG A 305 -34.97 -11.69 -53.90
CA ARG A 305 -34.15 -10.68 -53.23
C ARG A 305 -34.45 -10.61 -51.74
N PHE A 306 -33.46 -10.22 -50.95
CA PHE A 306 -33.61 -9.95 -49.53
C PHE A 306 -34.37 -8.63 -49.28
N ILE A 307 -35.27 -8.62 -48.29
CA ILE A 307 -36.09 -7.45 -47.91
C ILE A 307 -35.54 -6.82 -46.63
N ASN A 308 -35.62 -7.56 -45.52
CA ASN A 308 -35.31 -7.09 -44.18
C ASN A 308 -35.04 -8.25 -43.20
N TRP A 309 -34.46 -7.89 -42.06
CA TRP A 309 -34.44 -8.71 -40.85
C TRP A 309 -35.54 -8.25 -39.90
N THR A 310 -36.21 -9.20 -39.26
CA THR A 310 -37.19 -8.96 -38.20
C THR A 310 -36.81 -9.67 -36.91
N ASP A 311 -37.21 -9.10 -35.77
CA ASP A 311 -37.15 -9.76 -34.46
C ASP A 311 -38.34 -10.70 -34.21
N GLU A 312 -38.34 -11.35 -33.05
CA GLU A 312 -39.36 -12.33 -32.65
C GLU A 312 -40.76 -11.73 -32.44
N SER A 313 -40.88 -10.39 -32.33
CA SER A 313 -42.16 -9.68 -32.35
C SER A 313 -42.67 -9.35 -33.76
N GLY A 314 -41.87 -9.66 -34.80
CA GLY A 314 -42.15 -9.29 -36.20
C GLY A 314 -41.78 -7.85 -36.55
N LYS A 315 -41.12 -7.11 -35.65
CA LYS A 315 -40.65 -5.75 -35.88
C LYS A 315 -39.38 -5.77 -36.74
N GLU A 316 -39.30 -4.86 -37.70
CA GLU A 316 -38.13 -4.67 -38.57
C GLU A 316 -36.92 -4.14 -37.77
N VAL A 317 -35.76 -4.80 -37.93
CA VAL A 317 -34.50 -4.46 -37.23
C VAL A 317 -33.33 -4.12 -38.16
N SER A 318 -33.38 -4.51 -39.45
CA SER A 318 -32.41 -4.10 -40.47
C SER A 318 -32.98 -4.23 -41.88
N LYS A 319 -32.51 -3.39 -42.82
CA LYS A 319 -32.72 -3.55 -44.28
C LYS A 319 -31.46 -3.96 -45.03
N GLU A 320 -30.36 -4.14 -44.30
CA GLU A 320 -29.11 -4.63 -44.86
C GLU A 320 -29.06 -6.16 -44.71
N ALA A 321 -28.63 -6.86 -45.76
CA ALA A 321 -28.54 -8.32 -45.76
C ALA A 321 -27.53 -8.83 -44.70
N GLY A 322 -26.47 -8.06 -44.47
CA GLY A 322 -25.62 -8.19 -43.28
C GLY A 322 -26.29 -7.53 -42.08
N PHE A 323 -26.39 -8.26 -40.96
CA PHE A 323 -27.01 -7.76 -39.74
C PHE A 323 -26.17 -8.10 -38.50
N ASN A 324 -25.99 -7.13 -37.62
CA ASN A 324 -25.30 -7.31 -36.34
C ASN A 324 -26.25 -6.92 -35.20
N PRO A 325 -26.77 -7.87 -34.41
CA PRO A 325 -27.66 -7.57 -33.29
C PRO A 325 -27.03 -6.58 -32.33
N GLN A 326 -27.87 -5.73 -31.75
CA GLN A 326 -27.45 -4.78 -30.72
C GLN A 326 -28.03 -5.21 -29.37
N LYS A 327 -27.46 -4.63 -28.32
CA LYS A 327 -27.95 -4.79 -26.95
C LYS A 327 -29.28 -4.07 -26.75
N ASN A 328 -30.03 -4.47 -25.72
CA ASN A 328 -31.24 -3.80 -25.26
C ASN A 328 -30.92 -2.46 -24.54
N ASP A 329 -31.95 -1.78 -24.05
CA ASP A 329 -31.80 -0.49 -23.34
C ASP A 329 -31.01 -0.62 -22.03
N ASP A 330 -31.06 -1.78 -21.35
CA ASP A 330 -30.22 -2.12 -20.19
C ASP A 330 -28.76 -2.44 -20.57
N SER A 331 -28.39 -2.28 -21.84
CA SER A 331 -27.05 -2.53 -22.39
C SER A 331 -26.59 -3.99 -22.28
N VAL A 332 -27.51 -4.95 -22.40
CA VAL A 332 -27.22 -6.40 -22.44
C VAL A 332 -27.79 -7.09 -23.68
N TYR A 333 -27.21 -8.24 -24.04
CA TYR A 333 -27.81 -9.14 -25.04
C TYR A 333 -28.86 -10.04 -24.38
N GLU A 334 -29.97 -10.27 -25.09
CA GLU A 334 -31.03 -11.20 -24.70
C GLU A 334 -31.08 -12.41 -25.65
N THR A 335 -31.59 -13.54 -25.18
CA THR A 335 -31.85 -14.71 -26.06
C THR A 335 -33.04 -14.41 -26.97
N GLN A 336 -32.81 -14.31 -28.28
CA GLN A 336 -33.82 -13.87 -29.26
C GLN A 336 -33.60 -14.53 -30.63
N THR A 337 -34.67 -14.67 -31.42
CA THR A 337 -34.62 -15.19 -32.79
C THR A 337 -34.88 -14.08 -33.82
N TYR A 338 -33.98 -13.95 -34.80
CA TYR A 338 -34.14 -13.07 -35.95
C TYR A 338 -34.52 -13.84 -37.22
N THR A 339 -35.40 -13.29 -38.04
CA THR A 339 -35.88 -13.91 -39.29
C THR A 339 -35.56 -13.00 -40.48
N ALA A 340 -34.85 -13.54 -41.48
CA ALA A 340 -34.57 -12.89 -42.76
C ALA A 340 -35.74 -13.10 -43.74
N HIS A 341 -36.26 -12.01 -44.33
CA HIS A 341 -37.35 -12.05 -45.29
C HIS A 341 -36.87 -11.84 -46.73
N PHE A 342 -37.51 -12.56 -47.64
CA PHE A 342 -37.20 -12.57 -49.07
C PHE A 342 -38.49 -12.43 -49.90
N GLU A 343 -38.41 -11.82 -51.08
CA GLU A 343 -39.51 -11.75 -52.06
C GLU A 343 -39.00 -12.11 -53.46
N GLU A 344 -39.90 -12.55 -54.34
CA GLU A 344 -39.59 -12.83 -55.74
C GLU A 344 -39.14 -11.55 -56.47
N GLU A 345 -38.00 -11.61 -57.17
CA GLU A 345 -37.49 -10.51 -57.98
C GLU A 345 -38.14 -10.51 -59.37
N VAL A 346 -39.33 -9.90 -59.45
CA VAL A 346 -40.02 -9.64 -60.72
C VAL A 346 -39.30 -8.57 -61.55
N GLU A 347 -38.54 -9.00 -62.56
CA GLU A 347 -37.98 -8.11 -63.59
C GLU A 347 -39.11 -7.31 -64.28
N GLN A 348 -39.11 -5.98 -64.08
CA GLN A 348 -40.03 -5.10 -64.79
C GLN A 348 -39.58 -4.91 -66.24
N PHE A 349 -40.07 -5.76 -67.13
CA PHE A 349 -39.94 -5.62 -68.58
C PHE A 349 -40.62 -4.34 -69.08
N TYR A 350 -39.93 -3.20 -68.97
CA TYR A 350 -40.31 -1.94 -69.61
C TYR A 350 -40.27 -2.10 -71.13
N LYS A 351 -41.41 -2.49 -71.69
CA LYS A 351 -41.63 -2.58 -73.13
C LYS A 351 -41.69 -1.17 -73.71
N GLY A 352 -40.56 -0.69 -74.22
CA GLY A 352 -40.44 0.67 -74.77
C GLY A 352 -41.33 0.88 -75.99
N GLU A 353 -42.07 2.00 -76.00
CA GLU A 353 -42.71 2.55 -77.20
C GLU A 353 -41.95 3.80 -77.63
N GLU A 354 -41.16 3.69 -78.69
CA GLU A 354 -40.67 4.88 -79.39
C GLU A 354 -41.81 5.50 -80.21
N ASN A 355 -42.00 6.82 -80.08
CA ASN A 355 -42.47 7.59 -81.23
C ASN A 355 -41.97 9.04 -81.19
N THR A 356 -41.40 9.48 -82.30
CA THR A 356 -40.75 10.79 -82.43
C THR A 356 -41.73 11.86 -82.90
N SER A 357 -41.63 13.08 -82.36
CA SER A 357 -41.98 14.30 -83.10
C SER A 357 -41.29 15.53 -82.49
N SER A 358 -40.71 16.35 -83.36
CA SER A 358 -40.02 17.60 -83.02
C SER A 358 -40.85 18.82 -83.41
N THR A 359 -40.59 19.99 -82.82
CA THR A 359 -40.18 21.21 -83.57
C THR A 359 -39.82 22.38 -82.64
N GLN A 360 -38.82 23.13 -83.13
CA GLN A 360 -38.15 24.33 -82.64
C GLN A 360 -39.05 25.50 -82.17
N GLN A 361 -38.55 26.34 -81.24
CA GLN A 361 -38.01 27.70 -81.46
C GLN A 361 -37.67 28.34 -80.07
N GLN A 362 -36.50 28.93 -79.77
CA GLN A 362 -35.62 29.92 -80.41
C GLN A 362 -35.83 31.35 -79.85
N GLN A 363 -34.97 31.81 -78.92
CA GLN A 363 -34.54 33.22 -78.79
C GLN A 363 -33.40 33.41 -77.77
N SER A 364 -32.84 34.62 -77.67
CA SER A 364 -31.46 34.86 -77.18
C SER A 364 -31.19 36.25 -76.57
N SER A 365 -30.20 36.29 -75.67
CA SER A 365 -29.29 37.42 -75.34
C SER A 365 -29.78 38.61 -74.48
N ALA A 366 -28.81 39.32 -73.86
CA ALA A 366 -28.93 40.42 -72.85
C ALA A 366 -29.56 40.02 -71.49
N GLY A 367 -29.28 40.64 -70.33
CA GLY A 367 -28.59 41.91 -69.99
C GLY A 367 -29.60 42.83 -69.26
N GLU A 368 -29.37 43.44 -68.08
CA GLU A 368 -28.13 43.66 -67.31
C GLU A 368 -28.34 43.60 -65.76
N ARG A 369 -27.19 43.74 -65.07
CA ARG A 369 -26.94 44.06 -63.65
C ARG A 369 -27.64 45.37 -63.20
N GLN A 370 -27.86 45.60 -61.90
CA GLN A 370 -26.91 46.22 -60.93
C GLN A 370 -27.44 46.05 -59.47
N GLN A 371 -26.61 45.71 -58.46
CA GLN A 371 -25.95 46.60 -57.43
C GLN A 371 -26.92 47.37 -56.49
N ASN A 372 -26.63 47.79 -55.25
CA ASN A 372 -25.47 47.72 -54.30
C ASN A 372 -26.02 47.99 -52.85
N GLU A 373 -25.34 47.94 -51.68
CA GLU A 373 -23.98 47.61 -51.19
C GLU A 373 -24.02 47.37 -49.64
N TYR A 374 -22.96 46.80 -49.03
CA TYR A 374 -22.23 47.20 -47.79
C TYR A 374 -21.58 45.96 -47.12
N VAL A 375 -20.28 45.77 -46.90
CA VAL A 375 -19.01 46.56 -46.77
C VAL A 375 -18.50 46.73 -45.33
N LYS A 376 -17.63 45.77 -44.92
CA LYS A 376 -16.42 45.88 -44.04
C LYS A 376 -16.63 46.42 -42.60
N LYS A 377 -15.75 46.23 -41.60
CA LYS A 377 -14.30 45.90 -41.50
C LYS A 377 -14.05 45.40 -40.04
N GLY A 378 -13.06 44.57 -39.67
CA GLY A 378 -12.04 43.78 -40.37
C GLY A 378 -10.85 43.43 -39.44
N ALA A 379 -9.86 42.68 -39.96
CA ALA A 379 -8.45 42.53 -39.47
C ALA A 379 -8.18 41.82 -38.10
N ALA A 380 -7.04 41.14 -37.87
CA ALA A 380 -6.00 40.55 -38.77
C ALA A 380 -5.01 39.64 -37.97
N GLY A 381 -4.24 38.78 -38.67
CA GLY A 381 -3.12 37.96 -38.15
C GLY A 381 -3.46 36.45 -38.10
N ASN A 382 -2.87 35.52 -38.86
CA ASN A 382 -1.45 35.11 -39.08
C ASN A 382 -0.87 34.32 -37.89
N THR A 383 -0.15 33.20 -38.00
CA THR A 383 0.25 32.23 -39.07
C THR A 383 0.76 30.95 -38.35
N ALA A 384 1.03 29.77 -38.90
CA ALA A 384 1.28 29.22 -40.25
C ALA A 384 0.62 27.79 -40.34
N GLU A 385 0.63 26.92 -41.37
CA GLU A 385 1.51 26.66 -42.54
C GLU A 385 2.91 26.06 -42.24
N SER A 386 3.54 25.18 -43.04
CA SER A 386 3.11 24.29 -44.16
C SER A 386 4.30 23.34 -44.55
N ALA A 387 4.18 22.22 -45.29
CA ALA A 387 3.12 21.23 -45.56
C ALA A 387 3.67 20.12 -46.52
N VAL A 388 2.93 19.01 -46.74
CA VAL A 388 3.00 18.13 -47.96
C VAL A 388 4.29 17.23 -48.05
N GLN A 389 4.46 16.10 -48.78
CA GLN A 389 3.96 15.49 -50.04
C GLN A 389 4.09 13.92 -50.00
N THR A 390 3.70 13.08 -51.00
CA THR A 390 2.39 12.69 -51.60
C THR A 390 2.57 11.41 -52.49
N ARG A 391 1.47 10.70 -52.88
CA ARG A 391 1.31 9.67 -53.96
C ARG A 391 1.45 8.16 -53.63
N ALA A 392 1.04 7.33 -54.60
CA ALA A 392 0.52 5.94 -54.47
C ALA A 392 0.85 5.04 -55.70
N ASN A 393 0.20 3.85 -55.82
CA ASN A 393 0.28 2.75 -56.82
C ASN A 393 1.02 1.48 -56.33
N ARG A 394 0.70 0.24 -56.76
CA ARG A 394 -0.54 -0.40 -57.28
C ARG A 394 -0.31 -1.93 -57.40
N ASN A 395 -1.37 -2.73 -57.60
CA ASN A 395 -1.39 -4.13 -58.11
C ASN A 395 -0.80 -5.23 -57.19
N ALA A 396 -1.01 -6.54 -57.42
CA ALA A 396 -2.15 -7.36 -57.91
C ALA A 396 -1.76 -8.87 -57.89
N SER A 397 -2.75 -9.79 -58.03
CA SER A 397 -2.64 -11.28 -58.15
C SER A 397 -2.00 -12.03 -56.97
N VAL A 398 -2.51 -13.15 -56.42
CA VAL A 398 -3.39 -14.28 -56.85
C VAL A 398 -2.67 -15.46 -57.53
N ASN A 399 -2.47 -16.54 -56.77
CA ASN A 399 -2.68 -17.97 -57.09
C ASN A 399 -2.28 -18.80 -55.82
N THR A 400 -3.03 -19.80 -55.29
CA THR A 400 -3.38 -21.16 -55.79
C THR A 400 -2.14 -22.03 -56.09
N ASN A 401 -2.03 -23.34 -55.85
CA ASN A 401 -2.93 -24.42 -55.37
C ASN A 401 -2.06 -25.69 -55.06
N THR A 402 -2.44 -26.78 -54.36
CA THR A 402 -3.50 -27.11 -53.38
C THR A 402 -3.26 -28.56 -52.83
N ALA A 403 -4.00 -28.99 -51.80
CA ALA A 403 -4.11 -30.39 -51.29
C ALA A 403 -2.89 -30.97 -50.51
N ASP A 404 -2.98 -32.03 -49.68
CA ASP A 404 -4.16 -32.84 -49.28
C ASP A 404 -4.02 -33.45 -47.84
N ALA A 405 -5.02 -34.27 -47.45
CA ALA A 405 -5.15 -35.04 -46.20
C ALA A 405 -4.11 -36.20 -46.04
N ALA A 406 -4.09 -37.08 -45.02
CA ALA A 406 -5.11 -37.47 -44.03
C ALA A 406 -4.56 -38.19 -42.77
N VAL A 407 -5.39 -38.23 -41.70
CA VAL A 407 -5.68 -39.36 -40.76
C VAL A 407 -4.55 -40.21 -40.14
N GLY A 408 -4.59 -40.38 -38.80
CA GLY A 408 -3.94 -41.46 -38.04
C GLY A 408 -4.32 -41.44 -36.55
N SER A 409 -4.46 -42.60 -35.88
CA SER A 409 -4.97 -42.70 -34.49
C SER A 409 -4.41 -43.90 -33.70
N ALA A 410 -4.22 -43.72 -32.38
CA ALA A 410 -3.85 -44.71 -31.34
C ALA A 410 -2.46 -45.39 -31.51
N ASP A 411 -1.86 -46.07 -30.52
CA ASP A 411 -2.27 -46.44 -29.14
C ASP A 411 -1.03 -46.60 -28.20
N SER A 412 -1.27 -46.53 -26.88
CA SER A 412 -0.60 -47.25 -25.75
C SER A 412 0.91 -47.10 -25.38
N GLN A 413 1.10 -46.72 -24.12
CA GLN A 413 2.08 -47.16 -23.09
C GLN A 413 3.51 -47.62 -23.45
N ASP A 414 4.51 -47.00 -22.79
CA ASP A 414 5.40 -47.69 -21.82
C ASP A 414 6.00 -46.70 -20.79
N LYS A 415 6.63 -47.23 -19.72
CA LYS A 415 7.41 -46.52 -18.70
C LYS A 415 8.86 -46.35 -19.13
N THR A 416 9.45 -45.18 -18.88
CA THR A 416 10.82 -45.09 -18.31
C THR A 416 11.09 -43.68 -17.78
N ALA A 417 11.93 -43.57 -16.75
CA ALA A 417 12.36 -42.29 -16.21
C ALA A 417 13.65 -41.82 -16.93
N PRO A 418 13.70 -40.62 -17.52
CA PRO A 418 14.94 -40.03 -18.02
C PRO A 418 15.73 -39.34 -16.89
N ALA A 419 17.06 -39.34 -17.04
CA ALA A 419 17.97 -38.72 -16.09
C ALA A 419 17.99 -37.18 -16.18
N ALA A 420 18.57 -36.52 -15.17
CA ALA A 420 18.71 -35.07 -15.13
C ALA A 420 19.59 -34.56 -16.30
N VAL A 421 18.99 -33.75 -17.18
CA VAL A 421 19.71 -33.09 -18.28
C VAL A 421 20.38 -31.82 -17.77
N SER A 422 21.71 -31.80 -17.78
CA SER A 422 22.52 -30.61 -17.51
C SER A 422 22.51 -29.68 -18.73
N ILE A 423 21.74 -28.58 -18.66
CA ILE A 423 21.90 -27.43 -19.57
C ILE A 423 22.78 -26.38 -18.89
N GLN A 424 23.74 -25.83 -19.62
CA GLN A 424 24.75 -24.89 -19.12
C GLN A 424 24.23 -23.44 -19.14
N ASP A 425 24.66 -22.62 -18.17
CA ASP A 425 24.28 -21.21 -18.08
C ASP A 425 24.70 -20.40 -19.32
N SER A 426 23.74 -19.70 -19.92
CA SER A 426 24.03 -18.65 -20.90
C SER A 426 24.51 -17.39 -20.18
N GLN A 427 25.82 -17.13 -20.24
CA GLN A 427 26.45 -15.97 -19.61
C GLN A 427 25.99 -14.64 -20.22
N VAL A 428 25.38 -13.77 -19.40
CA VAL A 428 25.21 -12.33 -19.69
C VAL A 428 26.01 -11.54 -18.65
N PRO A 429 26.92 -10.63 -19.06
CA PRO A 429 27.93 -10.10 -18.14
C PRO A 429 27.42 -9.01 -17.18
N MET A 430 27.65 -9.25 -15.89
CA MET A 430 27.89 -8.26 -14.82
C MET A 430 26.82 -7.17 -14.58
N ALA A 431 25.84 -7.51 -13.74
CA ALA A 431 25.54 -6.69 -12.57
C ALA A 431 25.92 -7.49 -11.32
N ALA A 432 26.57 -6.86 -10.32
CA ALA A 432 27.25 -7.57 -9.23
C ALA A 432 26.31 -8.13 -8.15
N GLY A 433 25.52 -9.14 -8.50
CA GLY A 433 24.77 -9.95 -7.55
C GLY A 433 25.71 -10.83 -6.71
N ILE A 434 26.14 -10.35 -5.54
CA ILE A 434 26.97 -11.13 -4.62
C ILE A 434 26.11 -12.19 -3.92
N SER A 435 25.91 -13.32 -4.60
CA SER A 435 25.45 -14.58 -4.02
C SER A 435 26.57 -15.29 -3.25
N LYS A 436 27.24 -14.58 -2.34
CA LYS A 436 27.99 -15.26 -1.28
C LYS A 436 26.99 -15.86 -0.31
N GLU A 437 27.18 -17.16 -0.03
CA GLU A 437 26.51 -17.83 1.08
C GLU A 437 26.64 -16.98 2.34
N SER A 438 25.51 -16.70 2.99
CA SER A 438 25.52 -15.88 4.19
C SER A 438 26.17 -16.69 5.30
N GLY A 439 27.35 -16.24 5.74
CA GLY A 439 28.17 -16.87 6.74
C GLY A 439 28.61 -15.89 7.82
N TRP A 440 29.00 -16.40 8.98
CA TRP A 440 29.50 -15.59 10.08
C TRP A 440 31.03 -15.36 9.96
N ALA A 441 31.46 -14.11 10.09
CA ALA A 441 32.86 -13.72 9.88
C ALA A 441 33.77 -13.99 11.09
N PHE A 442 34.70 -14.94 10.92
CA PHE A 442 35.69 -15.34 11.91
C PHE A 442 36.61 -14.18 12.36
N LEU A 443 37.04 -13.32 11.42
CA LEU A 443 37.87 -12.16 11.76
C LEU A 443 37.16 -11.18 12.72
N ASN A 444 35.82 -11.07 12.67
CA ASN A 444 35.08 -10.18 13.57
C ASN A 444 35.11 -10.70 15.02
N LEU A 445 35.21 -12.02 15.24
CA LEU A 445 35.44 -12.59 16.57
C LEU A 445 36.84 -12.25 17.08
N ILE A 446 37.86 -12.44 16.24
CA ILE A 446 39.26 -12.12 16.58
C ILE A 446 39.38 -10.64 16.96
N PHE A 447 38.78 -9.74 16.18
CA PHE A 447 38.78 -8.30 16.48
C PHE A 447 38.03 -7.96 17.78
N ALA A 448 36.87 -8.55 18.05
CA ALA A 448 36.15 -8.33 19.31
C ALA A 448 36.94 -8.84 20.54
N VAL A 449 37.62 -9.97 20.42
CA VAL A 449 38.50 -10.53 21.48
C VAL A 449 39.74 -9.66 21.69
N LEU A 450 40.39 -9.20 20.61
CA LEU A 450 41.55 -8.30 20.71
C LEU A 450 41.17 -6.96 21.36
N ALA A 451 40.03 -6.37 21.00
CA ALA A 451 39.48 -5.17 21.65
C ALA A 451 39.28 -5.40 23.16
N ALA A 452 38.62 -6.49 23.55
CA ALA A 452 38.42 -6.86 24.95
C ALA A 452 39.74 -7.01 25.72
N LEU A 453 40.75 -7.68 25.14
CA LEU A 453 42.06 -7.87 25.77
C LEU A 453 42.85 -6.56 25.92
N MET A 454 42.82 -5.69 24.91
CA MET A 454 43.46 -4.36 24.93
C MET A 454 42.82 -3.46 26.00
N SER A 455 41.49 -3.46 26.06
CA SER A 455 40.70 -2.75 27.06
C SER A 455 41.01 -3.25 28.48
N VAL A 456 41.02 -4.57 28.70
CA VAL A 456 41.42 -5.19 29.98
C VAL A 456 42.86 -4.85 30.36
N TYR A 457 43.80 -4.81 29.43
CA TYR A 457 45.19 -4.38 29.69
C TYR A 457 45.27 -2.91 30.15
N VAL A 458 44.54 -1.99 29.50
CA VAL A 458 44.48 -0.57 29.89
C VAL A 458 43.79 -0.39 31.25
N LEU A 459 42.76 -1.19 31.55
CA LEU A 459 42.06 -1.20 32.84
C LEU A 459 42.94 -1.75 33.97
N ALA A 460 43.56 -2.92 33.78
CA ALA A 460 44.46 -3.57 34.74
C ALA A 460 45.79 -2.82 34.93
N GLY A 461 46.19 -1.97 33.97
CA GLY A 461 47.33 -1.07 34.05
C GLY A 461 47.33 -0.25 35.34
N LYS A 462 48.20 -0.63 36.28
CA LYS A 462 48.14 -0.24 37.71
C LYS A 462 48.67 1.18 38.04
N LYS A 463 48.99 2.02 37.04
CA LYS A 463 49.43 3.41 37.26
C LYS A 463 49.14 4.36 36.07
N GLN A 464 48.52 5.50 36.40
CA GLN A 464 48.60 6.82 35.73
C GLN A 464 48.06 7.08 34.30
N SER A 465 47.36 6.16 33.62
CA SER A 465 46.48 6.59 32.52
C SER A 465 45.32 7.44 33.07
N LYS A 466 45.02 8.59 32.44
CA LYS A 466 43.85 9.43 32.82
C LYS A 466 42.57 8.60 32.70
N GLY A 467 41.60 8.79 33.60
CA GLY A 467 40.35 8.02 33.62
C GLY A 467 39.59 8.02 32.28
N MET A 468 39.68 9.11 31.52
CA MET A 468 39.11 9.25 30.17
C MET A 468 39.64 8.21 29.16
N PHE A 469 40.91 7.78 29.26
CA PHE A 469 41.44 6.71 28.41
C PHE A 469 40.93 5.31 28.82
N LYS A 470 40.72 5.08 30.12
CA LYS A 470 40.10 3.85 30.62
C LYS A 470 38.62 3.77 30.23
N ALA A 471 37.91 4.90 30.27
CA ALA A 471 36.53 5.00 29.78
C ALA A 471 36.43 4.80 28.25
N GLY A 472 37.32 5.44 27.47
CA GLY A 472 37.34 5.32 26.01
C GLY A 472 37.63 3.90 25.51
N SER A 473 38.61 3.22 26.10
CA SER A 473 38.92 1.81 25.77
C SER A 473 37.85 0.82 26.29
N ALA A 474 37.24 1.06 27.45
CA ALA A 474 36.08 0.28 27.88
C ALA A 474 34.91 0.42 26.89
N PHE A 475 34.62 1.65 26.45
CA PHE A 475 33.53 1.93 25.53
C PHE A 475 33.77 1.40 24.11
N ALA A 476 35.01 1.49 23.59
CA ALA A 476 35.38 0.94 22.28
C ALA A 476 35.17 -0.59 22.22
N ALA A 477 35.70 -1.32 23.21
CA ALA A 477 35.50 -2.76 23.32
C ALA A 477 34.02 -3.14 23.48
N ILE A 478 33.21 -2.36 24.20
CA ILE A 478 31.76 -2.58 24.30
C ILE A 478 31.05 -2.33 22.96
N CYS A 479 31.40 -1.26 22.21
CA CYS A 479 30.87 -1.06 20.85
C CYS A 479 31.25 -2.27 19.96
N ALA A 480 32.49 -2.78 20.01
CA ALA A 480 32.94 -3.92 19.22
C ALA A 480 32.20 -5.23 19.58
N ILE A 481 32.05 -5.55 20.86
CA ILE A 481 31.34 -6.75 21.34
C ILE A 481 29.84 -6.66 21.00
N MET A 482 29.20 -5.50 21.17
CA MET A 482 27.80 -5.33 20.76
C MET A 482 27.62 -5.48 19.25
N ILE A 483 28.49 -4.89 18.43
CA ILE A 483 28.44 -5.03 16.97
C ILE A 483 28.59 -6.51 16.59
N PHE A 484 29.54 -7.24 17.20
CA PHE A 484 29.71 -8.68 16.97
C PHE A 484 28.44 -9.47 17.32
N ILE A 485 27.85 -9.27 18.51
CA ILE A 485 26.63 -9.97 18.94
C ILE A 485 25.42 -9.63 18.05
N LEU A 486 25.36 -8.41 17.51
CA LEU A 486 24.27 -7.96 16.63
C LEU A 486 24.43 -8.35 15.16
N THR A 487 25.60 -8.84 14.72
CA THR A 487 25.85 -9.31 13.34
C THR A 487 26.13 -10.81 13.23
N ALA A 488 26.55 -11.48 14.30
CA ALA A 488 26.87 -12.91 14.31
C ALA A 488 25.63 -13.81 14.39
N GLU A 489 25.00 -14.10 13.25
CA GLU A 489 24.06 -15.22 13.12
C GLU A 489 24.84 -16.55 13.17
N MET A 490 25.22 -17.01 14.37
CA MET A 490 26.12 -18.16 14.61
C MET A 490 25.63 -19.53 14.11
N ASN A 491 24.40 -19.62 13.58
CA ASN A 491 23.88 -20.82 12.91
C ASN A 491 24.31 -20.92 11.44
N LEU A 492 25.02 -19.91 10.92
CA LEU A 492 25.51 -19.85 9.54
C LEU A 492 26.96 -20.38 9.42
N PRO A 493 27.36 -20.93 8.26
CA PRO A 493 28.71 -21.44 8.06
C PRO A 493 29.78 -20.35 8.27
N MET A 494 30.95 -20.75 8.78
CA MET A 494 32.03 -19.82 9.07
C MET A 494 32.69 -19.33 7.78
N ILE A 495 32.77 -18.01 7.60
CA ILE A 495 33.54 -17.35 6.53
C ILE A 495 34.68 -16.53 7.13
N LEU A 496 35.74 -16.30 6.35
CA LEU A 496 36.92 -15.58 6.85
C LEU A 496 36.61 -14.11 7.21
N ALA A 497 35.89 -13.42 6.32
CA ALA A 497 35.55 -11.99 6.42
C ALA A 497 34.20 -11.67 5.75
N ASP A 498 33.52 -10.66 6.27
CA ASP A 498 32.29 -10.06 5.73
C ASP A 498 32.51 -8.58 5.33
N PRO A 499 31.51 -7.88 4.74
CA PRO A 499 31.64 -6.47 4.38
C PRO A 499 31.87 -5.51 5.56
N TRP A 500 31.65 -5.94 6.81
CA TRP A 500 31.87 -5.13 8.01
C TRP A 500 33.25 -5.34 8.62
N THR A 501 33.94 -6.44 8.28
CA THR A 501 35.28 -6.78 8.79
C THR A 501 36.31 -5.69 8.58
N ALA A 502 36.27 -4.96 7.45
CA ALA A 502 37.17 -3.83 7.22
C ALA A 502 36.92 -2.66 8.19
N LEU A 503 35.65 -2.39 8.53
CA LEU A 503 35.26 -1.32 9.45
C LEU A 503 35.55 -1.70 10.91
N ILE A 504 35.34 -2.96 11.29
CA ILE A 504 35.68 -3.48 12.61
C ILE A 504 37.21 -3.51 12.78
N GLY A 505 37.96 -3.91 11.74
CA GLY A 505 39.42 -3.80 11.70
C GLY A 505 39.91 -2.36 11.94
N LEU A 506 39.31 -1.37 11.25
CA LEU A 506 39.61 0.05 11.44
C LEU A 506 39.36 0.51 12.89
N LEU A 507 38.27 0.07 13.53
CA LEU A 507 37.98 0.38 14.94
C LEU A 507 39.02 -0.23 15.90
N THR A 508 39.43 -1.48 15.69
CA THR A 508 40.49 -2.09 16.53
C THR A 508 41.86 -1.43 16.32
N LEU A 509 42.15 -0.93 15.11
CA LEU A 509 43.37 -0.16 14.84
C LEU A 509 43.33 1.20 15.55
N LEU A 510 42.18 1.87 15.59
CA LEU A 510 41.98 3.09 16.38
C LEU A 510 42.17 2.83 17.89
N GLU A 511 41.64 1.72 18.42
CA GLU A 511 41.82 1.32 19.81
C GLU A 511 43.29 0.97 20.13
N ALA A 512 44.02 0.37 19.17
CA ALA A 512 45.46 0.16 19.28
C ALA A 512 46.26 1.47 19.33
N VAL A 513 45.86 2.49 18.56
CA VAL A 513 46.46 3.84 18.63
C VAL A 513 46.17 4.49 19.99
N ILE A 514 44.93 4.45 20.48
CA ILE A 514 44.56 4.98 21.81
C ILE A 514 45.35 4.29 22.92
N THR A 515 45.50 2.96 22.84
CA THR A 515 46.29 2.16 23.78
C THR A 515 47.78 2.52 23.73
N GLY A 516 48.35 2.65 22.52
CA GLY A 516 49.74 3.08 22.33
C GLY A 516 50.02 4.48 22.87
N LEU A 517 49.09 5.43 22.70
CA LEU A 517 49.18 6.78 23.27
C LEU A 517 49.10 6.74 24.81
N ALA A 518 48.19 5.95 25.39
CA ALA A 518 48.09 5.78 26.84
C ALA A 518 49.36 5.16 27.45
N ILE A 519 50.01 4.21 26.76
CA ILE A 519 51.32 3.65 27.16
C ILE A 519 52.43 4.71 27.04
N LYS A 520 52.45 5.51 25.96
CA LYS A 520 53.45 6.57 25.74
C LYS A 520 53.38 7.68 26.79
N ASP A 521 52.18 8.10 27.19
CA ASP A 521 51.98 9.05 28.29
C ASP A 521 52.35 8.46 29.66
N ALA A 522 52.10 7.16 29.89
CA ALA A 522 52.55 6.48 31.10
C ALA A 522 54.09 6.30 31.15
N ALA A 523 54.75 6.15 30.00
CA ALA A 523 56.20 6.10 29.89
C ALA A 523 56.85 7.47 30.13
N ARG A 524 56.29 8.55 29.55
CA ARG A 524 56.75 9.93 29.79
C ARG A 524 56.79 10.31 31.28
N LYS A 525 55.84 9.81 32.08
CA LYS A 525 55.77 10.04 33.54
C LYS A 525 56.64 9.10 34.40
N LYS A 526 57.47 8.24 33.77
CA LYS A 526 58.48 7.42 34.47
C LYS A 526 59.91 7.93 34.29
N GLY A 527 60.15 8.85 33.36
CA GLY A 527 61.47 9.44 33.07
C GLY A 527 61.60 10.89 33.50
N ASN A 528 60.80 11.32 34.48
CA ASN A 528 60.65 12.70 34.96
C ASN A 528 60.18 12.70 36.42
#